data_AF-A0A821F4V7-F1
#
_entry.id   AF-A0A821F4V7-F1
#
_cell.length_a   1.000
_cell.length_b   1.000
_cell.length_c   1.000
_cell.angle_alpha   90.00
_cell.angle_beta   90.00
_cell.angle_gamma   90.00
#
_symmetry.space_group_name_H-M   'P 1'
#
loop_
_entity.id
_entity.type
_entity.pdbx_description
1 polymer ?
#
loop_
_entity_poly.entity_id
_entity_poly.type
_entity_poly.pdbx_seq_one_letter_code
_entity_poly.pdbx_strand_id
1 'polypeptide(L)'
;MLVLVLGDLHIPYRVSGLPHEFRKLLTPGRIQHILCTGNLCTKETIDYLKTLTADVHIVRGDFDDNPNFVDQKVVTVGQFRIGLCHGHQIVPWGDVESLSMLQRQMDVDILITGHTHKFEAFERDNKFFINPGSATGAFNALNRLV
;
A
#
# COMPACT_ATOMS: atom_id res chain seq x y z
N MET A 1 -0.30 19.34 -1.04
CA MET A 1 -1.16 18.14 -1.03
C MET A 1 -0.37 17.00 -0.43
N LEU A 2 -0.97 16.27 0.49
CA LEU A 2 -0.37 15.23 1.31
C LEU A 2 -1.11 13.92 1.04
N VAL A 3 -0.38 12.94 0.56
CA VAL A 3 -0.85 11.58 0.30
C VAL A 3 -0.24 10.67 1.35
N LEU A 4 -1.08 9.92 2.05
CA LEU A 4 -0.63 8.86 2.94
C LEU A 4 -0.60 7.54 2.16
N VAL A 5 0.54 6.85 2.20
CA VAL A 5 0.71 5.52 1.60
C VAL A 5 0.98 4.52 2.72
N LEU A 6 0.19 3.45 2.80
CA LEU A 6 0.31 2.39 3.82
C LEU A 6 -0.25 1.06 3.33
N GLY A 7 -0.06 0.00 4.10
CA GLY A 7 -0.74 -1.28 3.90
C GLY A 7 -0.09 -2.39 4.70
N ASP A 8 -0.44 -3.62 4.38
CA ASP A 8 0.06 -4.83 5.06
C ASP A 8 -0.17 -4.77 6.58
N LEU A 9 -1.39 -4.36 6.99
CA LEU A 9 -1.76 -4.19 8.40
C LEU A 9 -1.97 -5.54 9.09
N HIS A 10 -2.61 -6.48 8.39
CA HIS A 10 -2.97 -7.82 8.87
C HIS A 10 -3.63 -7.83 10.25
N ILE A 11 -4.54 -6.89 10.51
CA ILE A 11 -5.31 -6.83 11.76
C ILE A 11 -6.61 -7.63 11.56
N PRO A 12 -6.96 -8.60 12.42
CA PRO A 12 -6.29 -9.01 13.66
C PRO A 12 -5.35 -10.21 13.49
N TYR A 13 -5.20 -10.75 12.28
CA TYR A 13 -4.57 -12.05 12.05
C TYR A 13 -3.09 -12.14 12.47
N ARG A 14 -2.31 -11.06 12.30
CA ARG A 14 -0.86 -11.03 12.64
C ARG A 14 -0.51 -10.02 13.73
N VAL A 15 -1.27 -8.93 13.82
CA VAL A 15 -1.02 -7.84 14.78
C VAL A 15 -2.35 -7.33 15.33
N SER A 16 -2.36 -6.89 16.60
CA SER A 16 -3.56 -6.39 17.28
C SER A 16 -3.96 -4.96 16.91
N GLY A 17 -3.06 -4.19 16.29
CA GLY A 17 -3.35 -2.81 15.91
C GLY A 17 -2.12 -2.05 15.43
N LEU A 18 -2.35 -0.84 14.93
CA LEU A 18 -1.28 0.12 14.60
C LEU A 18 -0.44 0.49 15.84
N PRO A 19 0.85 0.82 15.69
CA PRO A 19 1.64 1.40 16.76
C PRO A 19 1.00 2.70 17.29
N HIS A 20 1.10 2.93 18.60
CA HIS A 20 0.48 4.10 19.23
C HIS A 20 1.02 5.43 18.69
N GLU A 21 2.32 5.50 18.42
CA GLU A 21 2.95 6.69 17.87
C GLU A 21 2.46 6.99 16.44
N PHE A 22 2.16 5.98 15.63
CA PHE A 22 1.58 6.19 14.30
C PHE A 22 0.16 6.75 14.41
N ARG A 23 -0.68 6.23 15.32
CA ARG A 23 -2.02 6.78 15.55
C ARG A 23 -2.02 8.25 15.96
N LYS A 24 -1.01 8.71 16.72
CA LYS A 24 -0.88 10.14 17.08
C LYS A 24 -0.56 11.03 15.89
N LEU A 25 0.18 10.51 14.90
CA LEU A 25 0.54 11.25 13.70
C LEU A 25 -0.59 11.26 12.66
N LEU A 26 -1.39 10.19 12.62
CA LEU A 26 -2.54 10.02 11.74
C LEU A 26 -3.78 10.74 12.30
N THR A 27 -3.72 12.08 12.29
CA THR A 27 -4.85 12.93 12.71
C THR A 27 -5.68 13.39 11.49
N PRO A 28 -7.02 13.40 11.57
CA PRO A 28 -7.88 13.92 10.51
C PRO A 28 -7.54 15.37 10.11
N GLY A 29 -7.84 15.74 8.86
CA GLY A 29 -7.73 17.11 8.35
C GLY A 29 -6.34 17.50 7.82
N ARG A 30 -5.32 16.65 7.95
CA ARG A 30 -3.98 16.87 7.35
C ARG A 30 -3.77 16.16 6.02
N ILE A 31 -4.39 14.99 5.87
CA ILE A 31 -4.18 14.05 4.75
C ILE A 31 -5.31 14.24 3.76
N GLN A 32 -4.98 14.41 2.48
CA GLN A 32 -6.01 14.56 1.43
C GLN A 32 -6.36 13.21 0.80
N HIS A 33 -5.36 12.37 0.53
CA HIS A 33 -5.54 11.06 -0.11
C HIS A 33 -4.90 9.94 0.70
N ILE A 34 -5.53 8.77 0.75
CA ILE A 34 -4.93 7.53 1.26
C ILE A 34 -4.82 6.53 0.12
N LEU A 35 -3.61 6.03 -0.12
CA LEU A 35 -3.30 4.94 -1.04
C LEU A 35 -2.87 3.72 -0.22
N CYS A 36 -3.75 2.72 -0.18
CA CYS A 36 -3.56 1.53 0.64
C CYS A 36 -3.27 0.30 -0.22
N THR A 37 -2.11 -0.35 -0.01
CA THR A 37 -1.69 -1.53 -0.78
C THR A 37 -2.52 -2.77 -0.46
N GLY A 38 -3.32 -2.78 0.62
CA GLY A 38 -4.21 -3.88 0.98
C GLY A 38 -3.77 -4.58 2.27
N ASN A 39 -4.28 -5.80 2.48
CA ASN A 39 -4.10 -6.60 3.69
C ASN A 39 -4.57 -5.83 4.95
N LEU A 40 -5.76 -5.23 4.85
CA LEU A 40 -6.44 -4.59 5.98
C LEU A 40 -7.25 -5.59 6.79
N CYS A 41 -7.77 -6.62 6.11
CA CYS A 41 -8.47 -7.79 6.65
C CYS A 41 -9.85 -7.52 7.28
N THR A 42 -10.10 -6.34 7.86
CA THR A 42 -11.37 -6.06 8.54
C THR A 42 -12.02 -4.73 8.17
N LYS A 43 -13.35 -4.68 8.33
CA LYS A 43 -14.16 -3.47 8.13
C LYS A 43 -13.77 -2.36 9.10
N GLU A 44 -13.46 -2.70 10.34
CA GLU A 44 -13.06 -1.74 11.38
C GLU A 44 -11.79 -0.98 10.97
N THR A 45 -10.82 -1.67 10.38
CA THR A 45 -9.59 -1.07 9.88
C THR A 45 -9.86 -0.13 8.70
N ILE A 46 -10.75 -0.53 7.79
CA ILE A 46 -11.19 0.30 6.66
C ILE A 46 -11.92 1.56 7.15
N ASP A 47 -12.84 1.40 8.09
CA ASP A 47 -13.62 2.50 8.66
C ASP A 47 -12.71 3.47 9.43
N TYR A 48 -11.68 2.99 10.13
CA TYR A 48 -10.64 3.84 10.72
C TYR A 48 -9.94 4.72 9.67
N LEU A 49 -9.51 4.17 8.53
CA LEU A 49 -8.86 4.96 7.48
C LEU A 49 -9.80 6.05 6.92
N LYS A 50 -11.10 5.75 6.79
CA LYS A 50 -12.11 6.72 6.35
C LYS A 50 -12.35 7.86 7.36
N THR A 51 -11.96 7.69 8.62
CA THR A 51 -11.99 8.81 9.59
C THR A 51 -10.88 9.84 9.33
N LEU A 52 -9.80 9.45 8.64
CA LEU A 52 -8.64 10.31 8.40
C LEU A 52 -8.86 11.24 7.18
N THR A 53 -9.48 10.71 6.13
CA THR A 53 -9.91 11.44 4.93
C THR A 53 -11.05 10.70 4.23
N ALA A 54 -11.87 11.43 3.47
CA ALA A 54 -12.91 10.84 2.64
C ALA A 54 -12.35 10.12 1.40
N ASP A 55 -11.18 10.53 0.91
CA ASP A 55 -10.59 9.98 -0.31
C ASP A 55 -9.61 8.85 -0.03
N VAL A 56 -10.17 7.63 0.08
CA VAL A 56 -9.44 6.40 0.40
C VAL A 56 -9.46 5.45 -0.79
N HIS A 57 -8.28 4.98 -1.18
CA HIS A 57 -8.09 4.04 -2.27
C HIS A 57 -7.41 2.78 -1.74
N ILE A 58 -8.04 1.63 -1.92
CA ILE A 58 -7.57 0.35 -1.44
C ILE A 58 -7.54 -0.61 -2.63
N VAL A 59 -6.44 -1.35 -2.77
CA VAL A 59 -6.37 -2.53 -3.64
C VAL A 59 -6.37 -3.80 -2.80
N ARG A 60 -6.73 -4.92 -3.44
CA ARG A 60 -6.93 -6.20 -2.75
C ARG A 60 -5.60 -6.85 -2.38
N GLY A 61 -5.38 -7.05 -1.08
CA GLY A 61 -4.35 -7.94 -0.57
C GLY A 61 -4.75 -9.41 -0.64
N ASP A 62 -3.79 -10.30 -0.53
CA ASP A 62 -4.00 -11.76 -0.53
C ASP A 62 -4.77 -12.26 0.71
N PHE A 63 -4.82 -11.47 1.78
CA PHE A 63 -5.61 -11.73 2.99
C PHE A 63 -6.87 -10.84 3.11
N ASP A 64 -7.25 -10.12 2.04
CA ASP A 64 -8.51 -9.36 2.02
C ASP A 64 -9.65 -10.18 1.38
N ASP A 65 -10.67 -10.46 2.18
CA ASP A 65 -11.87 -11.20 1.75
C ASP A 65 -12.93 -10.30 1.09
N ASN A 66 -12.76 -8.98 1.09
CA ASN A 66 -13.74 -8.06 0.50
C ASN A 66 -13.72 -8.18 -1.03
N PRO A 67 -14.78 -8.71 -1.66
CA PRO A 67 -14.80 -8.94 -3.12
C PRO A 67 -14.89 -7.65 -3.92
N ASN A 68 -15.18 -6.51 -3.28
CA ASN A 68 -15.27 -5.21 -3.95
C ASN A 68 -13.90 -4.54 -4.14
N PHE A 69 -12.84 -5.08 -3.54
CA PHE A 69 -11.50 -4.56 -3.75
C PHE A 69 -10.94 -5.05 -5.09
N VAL A 70 -10.41 -4.11 -5.87
CA VAL A 70 -9.77 -4.37 -7.16
C VAL A 70 -8.30 -4.71 -6.95
N ASP A 71 -7.72 -5.53 -7.82
CA ASP A 71 -6.31 -5.92 -7.72
C ASP A 71 -5.34 -4.79 -8.06
N GLN A 72 -5.75 -3.90 -8.95
CA GLN A 72 -4.96 -2.78 -9.45
C GLN A 72 -5.83 -1.53 -9.57
N LYS A 73 -5.26 -0.38 -9.26
CA LYS A 73 -5.94 0.91 -9.41
C LYS A 73 -4.96 1.98 -9.89
N VAL A 74 -5.40 2.85 -10.78
CA VAL A 74 -4.67 4.06 -11.17
C VAL A 74 -5.41 5.27 -10.63
N VAL A 75 -4.67 6.18 -10.00
CA VAL A 75 -5.18 7.42 -9.41
C VAL A 75 -4.29 8.57 -9.89
N THR A 76 -4.90 9.68 -10.30
CA THR A 76 -4.16 10.88 -10.67
C THR A 76 -4.16 11.85 -9.49
N VAL A 77 -2.98 12.23 -9.03
CA VAL A 77 -2.78 13.14 -7.90
C VAL A 77 -1.86 14.27 -8.35
N GLY A 78 -2.45 15.44 -8.60
CA GLY A 78 -1.74 16.55 -9.24
C GLY A 78 -1.37 16.19 -10.68
N GLN A 79 -0.08 16.25 -11.01
CA GLN A 79 0.44 15.89 -12.34
C GLN A 79 0.89 14.43 -12.46
N PHE A 80 0.85 13.65 -11.38
CA PHE A 80 1.36 12.29 -11.35
C PHE A 80 0.24 11.28 -11.52
N ARG A 81 0.43 10.31 -12.41
CA ARG A 81 -0.36 9.08 -12.46
C ARG A 81 0.26 8.06 -11.52
N ILE A 82 -0.51 7.58 -10.57
CA ILE A 82 -0.04 6.67 -9.52
C ILE A 82 -0.75 5.33 -9.67
N GLY A 83 0.02 4.28 -9.92
CA GLY A 83 -0.44 2.91 -9.93
C GLY A 83 -0.36 2.31 -8.54
N LEU A 84 -1.39 1.58 -8.15
CA LEU A 84 -1.48 0.89 -6.87
C LEU A 84 -1.78 -0.58 -7.14
N CYS A 85 -0.99 -1.47 -6.54
CA CYS A 85 -1.18 -2.92 -6.57
C CYS A 85 -0.68 -3.50 -5.25
N HIS A 86 -1.23 -4.62 -4.79
CA HIS A 86 -0.71 -5.23 -3.56
C HIS A 86 0.71 -5.79 -3.76
N GLY A 87 0.97 -6.46 -4.88
CA GLY A 87 2.30 -6.97 -5.23
C GLY A 87 2.46 -8.48 -5.05
N HIS A 88 1.49 -9.18 -4.43
CA HIS A 88 1.51 -10.65 -4.36
C HIS A 88 1.40 -11.30 -5.75
N GLN A 89 0.82 -10.55 -6.71
CA GLN A 89 0.65 -10.92 -8.11
C GLN A 89 1.95 -10.79 -8.93
N ILE A 90 2.97 -10.10 -8.41
CA ILE A 90 4.17 -9.73 -9.17
C ILE A 90 5.26 -10.76 -8.90
N VAL A 91 5.54 -11.63 -9.87
CA VAL A 91 6.51 -12.72 -9.71
C VAL A 91 7.74 -12.44 -10.59
N PRO A 92 8.97 -12.55 -10.07
CA PRO A 92 9.32 -12.78 -8.65
C PRO A 92 8.97 -11.58 -7.75
N TRP A 93 8.64 -11.86 -6.49
CA TRP A 93 8.24 -10.82 -5.53
C TRP A 93 9.35 -9.80 -5.29
N GLY A 94 9.04 -8.52 -5.45
CA GLY A 94 9.99 -7.42 -5.29
C GLY A 94 11.04 -7.31 -6.39
N ASP A 95 10.94 -8.10 -7.46
CA ASP A 95 11.85 -7.99 -8.59
C ASP A 95 11.62 -6.69 -9.36
N VAL A 96 12.70 -5.94 -9.58
CA VAL A 96 12.64 -4.60 -10.16
C VAL A 96 12.22 -4.63 -11.63
N GLU A 97 12.56 -5.67 -12.39
CA GLU A 97 12.10 -5.80 -13.77
C GLU A 97 10.61 -6.09 -13.83
N SER A 98 10.12 -7.02 -13.01
CA SER A 98 8.69 -7.33 -12.90
C SER A 98 7.86 -6.12 -12.45
N LEU A 99 8.37 -5.32 -11.50
CA LEU A 99 7.76 -4.05 -11.11
C LEU A 99 7.74 -3.05 -12.28
N SER A 100 8.85 -2.95 -13.01
CA SER A 100 8.97 -2.06 -14.18
C SER A 100 8.03 -2.47 -15.33
N MET A 101 7.81 -3.77 -15.53
CA MET A 101 6.81 -4.29 -16.47
C MET A 101 5.40 -3.87 -16.07
N LEU A 102 5.04 -4.01 -14.79
CA LEU A 102 3.73 -3.58 -14.30
C LEU A 102 3.55 -2.06 -14.42
N GLN A 103 4.56 -1.27 -14.07
CA GLN A 103 4.53 0.18 -14.21
C GLN A 103 4.23 0.59 -15.67
N ARG A 104 4.90 -0.03 -16.66
CA ARG A 104 4.66 0.21 -18.08
C ARG A 104 3.26 -0.24 -18.52
N GLN A 105 2.80 -1.40 -18.05
CA GLN A 105 1.46 -1.91 -18.34
C GLN A 105 0.37 -0.95 -17.83
N MET A 106 0.54 -0.39 -16.64
CA MET A 106 -0.42 0.55 -16.04
C MET A 106 -0.25 1.98 -16.57
N ASP A 107 0.86 2.26 -17.27
CA ASP A 107 1.23 3.58 -17.79
C ASP A 107 1.18 4.66 -16.70
N VAL A 108 1.99 4.46 -15.65
CA VAL A 108 2.00 5.34 -14.45
C VAL A 108 3.36 5.98 -14.23
N ASP A 109 3.40 7.12 -13.55
CA ASP A 109 4.64 7.81 -13.17
C ASP A 109 5.22 7.26 -11.88
N ILE A 110 4.34 6.87 -10.96
CA ILE A 110 4.67 6.29 -9.67
C ILE A 110 3.96 4.94 -9.54
N LEU A 111 4.70 3.88 -9.24
CA LEU A 111 4.11 2.58 -8.90
C LEU A 111 4.25 2.33 -7.40
N ILE A 112 3.14 2.02 -6.74
CA ILE A 112 3.07 1.68 -5.32
C ILE A 112 2.69 0.21 -5.17
N THR A 113 3.55 -0.55 -4.49
CA THR A 113 3.35 -1.98 -4.18
C THR A 113 3.62 -2.27 -2.71
N GLY A 114 3.01 -3.32 -2.15
CA GLY A 114 3.27 -3.80 -0.79
C GLY A 114 3.90 -5.19 -0.81
N HIS A 115 3.30 -6.11 -0.07
CA HIS A 115 3.59 -7.54 -0.04
C HIS A 115 4.96 -7.96 0.53
N THR A 116 6.05 -7.21 0.32
CA THR A 116 7.36 -7.56 0.88
C THR A 116 7.53 -7.14 2.34
N HIS A 117 6.65 -6.26 2.84
CA HIS A 117 6.71 -5.64 4.17
C HIS A 117 7.99 -4.83 4.44
N LYS A 118 8.76 -4.51 3.41
CA LYS A 118 10.00 -3.75 3.51
C LYS A 118 9.83 -2.41 2.80
N PHE A 119 10.11 -1.32 3.52
CA PHE A 119 10.07 0.00 2.93
C PHE A 119 11.14 0.13 1.84
N GLU A 120 10.72 0.57 0.66
CA GLU A 120 11.59 0.90 -0.47
C GLU A 120 11.04 2.13 -1.19
N ALA A 121 11.91 3.05 -1.58
CA ALA A 121 11.55 4.21 -2.38
C ALA A 121 12.72 4.54 -3.30
N PHE A 122 12.56 4.32 -4.60
CA PHE A 122 13.64 4.50 -5.56
C PHE A 122 13.12 4.95 -6.92
N GLU A 123 14.00 5.60 -7.66
CA GLU A 123 13.76 6.00 -9.04
C GLU A 123 14.47 5.02 -9.98
N ARG A 124 13.81 4.66 -11.07
CA ARG A 124 14.36 3.87 -12.16
C ARG A 124 13.72 4.27 -13.48
N ASP A 125 14.52 4.48 -14.51
CA ASP A 125 14.07 4.84 -15.86
C ASP A 125 13.09 6.04 -15.87
N ASN A 126 13.38 7.06 -15.06
CA ASN A 126 12.56 8.27 -14.82
C ASN A 126 11.15 7.97 -14.27
N LYS A 127 10.97 6.83 -13.62
CA LYS A 127 9.74 6.40 -12.93
C LYS A 127 10.05 6.12 -11.47
N PHE A 128 9.06 6.33 -10.60
CA PHE A 128 9.27 6.19 -9.16
C PHE A 128 8.55 4.95 -8.62
N PHE A 129 9.21 4.20 -7.75
CA PHE A 129 8.70 2.97 -7.16
C PHE A 129 8.67 3.13 -5.65
N ILE A 130 7.54 2.81 -5.03
CA ILE A 130 7.34 2.92 -3.59
C ILE A 130 6.77 1.63 -3.04
N ASN A 131 7.39 1.14 -1.98
CA ASN A 131 6.82 0.19 -1.05
C ASN A 131 6.75 0.83 0.34
N PRO A 132 5.56 1.05 0.93
CA PRO A 132 5.45 1.64 2.26
C PRO A 132 5.92 0.69 3.37
N GLY A 133 6.13 -0.60 3.07
CA GLY A 133 6.27 -1.65 4.06
C GLY A 133 4.97 -1.93 4.82
N SER A 134 5.07 -2.72 5.88
CA SER A 134 3.93 -2.98 6.77
C SER A 134 3.80 -1.89 7.83
N ALA A 135 2.64 -1.22 7.87
CA ALA A 135 2.37 -0.15 8.85
C ALA A 135 2.30 -0.67 10.30
N THR A 136 2.15 -1.99 10.49
CA THR A 136 2.08 -2.66 11.79
C THR A 136 3.34 -3.46 12.11
N GLY A 137 4.30 -3.56 11.18
CA GLY A 137 5.44 -4.47 11.31
C GLY A 137 5.04 -5.95 11.30
N ALA A 138 3.93 -6.29 10.62
CA ALA A 138 3.44 -7.66 10.55
C ALA A 138 4.51 -8.61 9.97
N PHE A 139 4.55 -9.84 10.49
CA PHE A 139 5.42 -10.90 9.97
C PHE A 139 5.18 -11.13 8.47
N ASN A 140 6.23 -11.49 7.73
CA ASN A 140 6.16 -11.94 6.34
C ASN A 140 7.18 -13.06 6.12
N ALA A 141 6.81 -14.09 5.34
CA ALA A 141 7.70 -15.22 5.02
C ALA A 141 8.94 -14.83 4.20
N LEU A 142 8.91 -13.68 3.52
CA LEU A 142 10.04 -13.13 2.77
C LEU A 142 11.14 -12.54 3.66
N ASN A 143 10.80 -12.12 4.88
CA ASN A 143 11.78 -11.59 5.81
C ASN A 143 12.67 -12.73 6.29
N ARG A 144 13.83 -12.87 5.65
CA ARG A 144 14.90 -13.71 6.19
C ARG A 144 15.32 -13.11 7.52
N LEU A 145 15.28 -13.92 8.57
CA LEU A 145 16.00 -13.65 9.81
C LEU A 145 17.48 -13.55 9.43
N VAL A 146 18.01 -12.34 9.34
CA VAL A 146 19.45 -12.08 9.29
C VAL A 146 19.84 -11.48 10.64
#